data_AF-A0A9P5H1D4-F1
#
_entry.id   AF-A0A9P5H1D4-F1
#
_cell.length_a   1.000
_cell.length_b   1.000
_cell.length_c   1.000
_cell.angle_alpha   90.00
_cell.angle_beta   90.00
_cell.angle_gamma   90.00
#
_symmetry.space_group_name_H-M   'P 1'
#
loop_
_entity.id
_entity.type
_entity.pdbx_description
1 polymer ?
#
loop_
_entity_poly.entity_id
_entity_poly.type
_entity_poly.pdbx_seq_one_letter_code
_entity_poly.pdbx_strand_id
1 'polypeptide(L)'
;MQYRMTMAACLALSTAVFASPAQPQITKAPRAFHRQGKRSQPEAAGSSVLDAVMTIAAGESFDGGNVMYDRGVSCTGQEEGGDSDAVFILEAGASLSNVIIGPNQIEGVHCNGGCTITNVWWDAVCEDAFSIKLQESGETTNIIGGGAAGASDKVIQHNGGGTVIISDFTVSDFGKLYRSCGNCDDMPARHVQVSGGSATNGEILVGINSNMGDTASISGVTMSGVEDECIDFEGVTDGSEPTKVGTCSGTDSGTDTGSSVVSSAAASETTPVSSGGSTSDDDSTSDDEETNDDEEESNDDEEESNDDEESNDEEDEDDE
;
A
#
# COMPACT_ATOMS: atom_id res chain seq x y z
N MET A 1 76.00 10.56 -5.87
CA MET A 1 74.87 10.22 -6.76
C MET A 1 73.70 9.86 -5.87
N GLN A 2 72.68 10.70 -5.77
CA GLN A 2 71.40 10.34 -5.16
C GLN A 2 70.35 11.31 -5.73
N TYR A 3 69.55 10.80 -6.66
CA TYR A 3 68.42 11.47 -7.28
C TYR A 3 67.24 11.40 -6.30
N ARG A 4 66.64 12.54 -5.92
CA ARG A 4 65.34 12.55 -5.26
C ARG A 4 64.29 12.95 -6.29
N MET A 5 63.47 11.99 -6.69
CA MET A 5 62.28 12.18 -7.51
C MET A 5 61.21 12.91 -6.69
N THR A 6 60.71 14.03 -7.20
CA THR A 6 59.48 14.68 -6.73
C THR A 6 58.30 14.07 -7.49
N MET A 7 57.43 13.32 -6.80
CA MET A 7 56.13 12.93 -7.33
C MET A 7 55.17 14.13 -7.26
N ALA A 8 54.64 14.52 -8.43
CA ALA A 8 53.53 15.46 -8.53
C ALA A 8 52.22 14.65 -8.51
N ALA A 9 51.42 14.81 -7.46
CA ALA A 9 50.08 14.24 -7.39
C ALA A 9 49.13 15.15 -8.19
N CYS A 10 48.68 14.68 -9.36
CA CYS A 10 47.57 15.27 -10.10
C CYS A 10 46.25 14.78 -9.50
N LEU A 11 45.58 15.64 -8.73
CA LEU A 11 44.19 15.44 -8.33
C LEU A 11 43.30 15.64 -9.57
N ALA A 12 42.72 14.57 -10.10
CA ALA A 12 41.69 14.65 -11.12
C ALA A 12 40.33 14.82 -10.43
N LEU A 13 39.75 16.02 -10.49
CA LEU A 13 38.35 16.23 -10.11
C LEU A 13 37.46 15.66 -11.21
N SER A 14 36.91 14.47 -11.00
CA SER A 14 35.83 13.92 -11.81
C SER A 14 34.53 14.64 -11.47
N THR A 15 34.08 15.55 -12.34
CA THR A 15 32.74 16.13 -12.27
C THR A 15 31.72 15.09 -12.70
N ALA A 16 31.04 14.46 -11.74
CA ALA A 16 29.87 13.64 -12.01
C ALA A 16 28.75 14.55 -12.54
N VAL A 17 28.39 14.39 -13.81
CA VAL A 17 27.24 15.06 -14.42
C VAL A 17 26.03 14.19 -14.11
N PHE A 18 25.26 14.55 -13.08
CA PHE A 18 23.96 13.95 -12.81
C PHE A 18 22.99 14.43 -13.89
N ALA A 19 22.69 13.57 -14.87
CA ALA A 19 21.63 13.83 -15.83
C ALA A 19 20.29 13.71 -15.09
N SER A 20 19.63 14.84 -14.82
CA SER A 20 18.27 14.81 -14.29
C SER A 20 17.35 14.08 -15.26
N PRO A 21 16.48 13.16 -14.80
CA PRO A 21 15.53 12.48 -15.66
C PRO A 21 14.68 13.50 -16.40
N ALA A 22 14.43 13.26 -17.68
CA ALA A 22 13.63 14.15 -18.51
C ALA A 22 12.21 14.24 -17.93
N GLN A 23 11.73 15.46 -17.67
CA GLN A 23 10.38 15.64 -17.17
C GLN A 23 9.34 15.20 -18.22
N PRO A 24 8.24 14.56 -17.78
CA PRO A 24 7.17 14.12 -18.66
C PRO A 24 6.58 15.30 -19.45
N GLN A 25 6.23 15.05 -20.71
CA GLN A 25 5.66 16.08 -21.58
C GLN A 25 4.18 16.28 -21.25
N ILE A 26 3.84 17.39 -20.61
CA ILE A 26 2.45 17.71 -20.27
C ILE A 26 1.77 18.42 -21.44
N THR A 27 0.67 17.82 -21.91
CA THR A 27 -0.22 18.36 -22.92
C THR A 27 -1.55 18.79 -22.29
N LYS A 28 -2.40 19.48 -23.06
CA LYS A 28 -3.73 19.86 -22.57
C LYS A 28 -4.58 18.62 -22.37
N ALA A 29 -5.18 18.50 -21.19
CA ALA A 29 -6.04 17.37 -20.86
C ALA A 29 -7.12 17.15 -21.94
N PRO A 30 -7.32 15.91 -22.42
CA PRO A 30 -8.42 15.61 -23.31
C PRO A 30 -9.75 15.94 -22.61
N ARG A 31 -10.72 16.46 -23.36
CA ARG A 31 -12.08 16.63 -22.84
C ARG A 31 -12.68 15.24 -22.66
N ALA A 32 -12.62 14.70 -21.44
CA ALA A 32 -13.26 13.43 -21.13
C ALA A 32 -14.78 13.55 -21.40
N PHE A 33 -15.27 12.83 -22.41
CA PHE A 33 -16.70 12.55 -22.55
C PHE A 33 -17.01 11.34 -21.66
N HIS A 34 -17.11 11.57 -20.35
CA HIS A 34 -17.62 10.55 -19.43
C HIS A 34 -18.73 11.13 -18.54
N ARG A 35 -19.74 10.28 -18.32
CA ARG A 35 -21.04 10.63 -17.73
C ARG A 35 -20.87 11.26 -16.35
N GLN A 36 -21.74 12.22 -16.06
CA GLN A 36 -21.85 12.96 -14.80
C GLN A 36 -21.83 12.01 -13.59
N GLY A 37 -20.64 11.85 -13.00
CA GLY A 37 -20.43 11.05 -11.79
C GLY A 37 -19.15 11.41 -11.02
N LYS A 38 -18.38 12.45 -11.39
CA LYS A 38 -17.22 12.90 -10.60
C LYS A 38 -17.63 14.06 -9.69
N ARG A 39 -18.04 13.77 -8.44
CA ARG A 39 -18.18 14.80 -7.39
C ARG A 39 -17.04 14.82 -6.38
N SER A 40 -16.06 13.93 -6.48
CA SER A 40 -14.91 13.85 -5.57
C SER A 40 -13.55 14.01 -6.27
N GLN A 41 -13.37 13.46 -7.46
CA GLN A 41 -12.10 13.56 -8.20
C GLN A 41 -11.83 14.98 -8.75
N PRO A 42 -10.59 15.52 -8.64
CA PRO A 42 -10.22 16.79 -9.28
C PRO A 42 -10.20 16.72 -10.81
N GLU A 43 -10.44 17.86 -11.45
CA GLU A 43 -10.22 18.03 -12.89
C GLU A 43 -8.72 17.93 -13.22
N ALA A 44 -8.39 17.24 -14.32
CA ALA A 44 -7.01 17.08 -14.73
C ALA A 44 -6.41 18.43 -15.21
N ALA A 45 -5.26 18.80 -14.65
CA ALA A 45 -4.53 20.03 -15.02
C ALA A 45 -3.88 19.92 -16.42
N GLY A 46 -3.65 18.69 -16.88
CA GLY A 46 -3.03 18.34 -18.15
C GLY A 46 -3.06 16.82 -18.33
N SER A 47 -2.48 16.34 -19.42
CA SER A 47 -2.27 14.92 -19.68
C SER A 47 -0.85 14.63 -20.15
N SER A 48 -0.28 13.51 -19.71
CA SER A 48 1.00 12.98 -20.14
C SER A 48 0.83 11.51 -20.54
N VAL A 49 1.32 11.18 -21.73
CA VAL A 49 1.46 9.79 -22.16
C VAL A 49 2.91 9.40 -21.89
N LEU A 50 3.12 8.37 -21.07
CA LEU A 50 4.44 7.89 -20.70
C LEU A 50 4.84 6.73 -21.63
N ASP A 51 5.92 6.91 -22.39
CA ASP A 51 6.44 5.88 -23.29
C ASP A 51 7.02 4.66 -22.54
N ALA A 52 7.35 4.83 -21.26
CA ALA A 52 7.83 3.80 -20.35
C ALA A 52 7.31 4.07 -18.93
N VAL A 53 7.40 3.06 -18.06
CA VAL A 53 7.08 3.22 -16.63
C VAL A 53 7.88 4.37 -16.01
N MET A 54 7.24 5.15 -15.14
CA MET A 54 7.92 6.19 -14.37
C MET A 54 8.27 5.69 -12.98
N THR A 55 9.54 5.37 -12.78
CA THR A 55 10.05 4.97 -11.45
C THR A 55 10.37 6.20 -10.60
N ILE A 56 9.84 6.22 -9.38
CA ILE A 56 10.22 7.17 -8.33
C ILE A 56 11.19 6.44 -7.41
N ALA A 57 12.43 6.94 -7.35
CA ALA A 57 13.51 6.27 -6.62
C ALA A 57 13.26 6.24 -5.10
N ALA A 58 13.98 5.36 -4.41
CA ALA A 58 13.79 5.12 -2.99
C ALA A 58 13.92 6.42 -2.18
N GLY A 59 12.92 6.68 -1.33
CA GLY A 59 12.83 7.89 -0.52
C GLY A 59 12.54 9.19 -1.28
N GLU A 60 12.42 9.16 -2.61
CA GLU A 60 12.09 10.36 -3.41
C GLU A 60 10.59 10.64 -3.44
N SER A 61 10.20 11.84 -3.87
CA SER A 61 8.81 12.25 -3.96
C SER A 61 8.50 12.86 -5.32
N PHE A 62 7.34 12.50 -5.87
CA PHE A 62 6.81 13.08 -7.10
C PHE A 62 5.42 13.65 -6.89
N ASP A 63 5.27 14.95 -7.15
CA ASP A 63 3.99 15.64 -7.21
C ASP A 63 3.58 15.84 -8.67
N GLY A 64 2.50 15.17 -9.08
CA GLY A 64 1.97 15.21 -10.42
C GLY A 64 1.14 16.45 -10.75
N GLY A 65 0.84 17.34 -9.79
CA GLY A 65 0.11 18.59 -10.04
C GLY A 65 -1.33 18.41 -10.57
N ASN A 66 -1.99 17.30 -10.22
CA ASN A 66 -3.25 16.80 -10.78
C ASN A 66 -3.21 16.57 -12.30
N VAL A 67 -2.04 16.25 -12.85
CA VAL A 67 -1.92 15.79 -14.24
C VAL A 67 -2.45 14.36 -14.37
N MET A 68 -3.10 14.08 -15.50
CA MET A 68 -3.46 12.72 -15.92
C MET A 68 -2.26 12.04 -16.60
N TYR A 69 -1.84 10.89 -16.11
CA TYR A 69 -0.79 10.05 -16.66
C TYR A 69 -1.39 8.77 -17.22
N ASP A 70 -1.01 8.40 -18.43
CA ASP A 70 -1.37 7.13 -19.05
C ASP A 70 -0.16 6.54 -19.79
N ARG A 71 -0.29 5.32 -20.32
CA ARG A 71 0.73 4.61 -21.10
C ARG A 71 0.43 4.59 -22.60
N GLY A 72 -0.67 5.21 -23.03
CA GLY A 72 -1.11 5.22 -24.43
C GLY A 72 -1.52 3.86 -25.00
N VAL A 73 -1.65 2.83 -24.15
CA VAL A 73 -2.03 1.46 -24.54
C VAL A 73 -3.48 1.17 -24.16
N SER A 74 -4.09 0.20 -24.83
CA SER A 74 -5.45 -0.25 -24.46
C SER A 74 -5.38 -1.23 -23.30
N CYS A 75 -6.28 -1.08 -22.33
CA CYS A 75 -6.44 -2.03 -21.24
C CYS A 75 -6.67 -3.46 -21.76
N THR A 76 -5.94 -4.41 -21.20
CA THR A 76 -6.00 -5.86 -21.52
C THR A 76 -6.97 -6.63 -20.62
N GLY A 77 -7.54 -5.98 -19.59
CA GLY A 77 -8.51 -6.57 -18.69
C GLY A 77 -7.83 -7.21 -17.48
N GLN A 78 -8.07 -8.51 -17.27
CA GLN A 78 -7.56 -9.28 -16.13
C GLN A 78 -6.39 -10.19 -16.54
N GLU A 79 -5.73 -9.87 -17.66
CA GLU A 79 -4.49 -10.52 -18.06
C GLU A 79 -3.36 -9.82 -17.32
N GLU A 80 -2.63 -10.59 -16.49
CA GLU A 80 -1.61 -10.07 -15.58
C GLU A 80 -0.48 -9.35 -16.33
N GLY A 81 -0.25 -8.09 -15.96
CA GLY A 81 0.84 -7.27 -16.48
C GLY A 81 2.16 -7.47 -15.74
N GLY A 82 3.24 -6.94 -16.34
CA GLY A 82 4.54 -6.84 -15.68
C GLY A 82 4.82 -5.44 -15.14
N ASP A 83 5.91 -5.28 -14.38
CA ASP A 83 6.37 -3.97 -13.89
C ASP A 83 6.60 -2.95 -15.03
N SER A 84 6.99 -3.40 -16.21
CA SER A 84 7.15 -2.54 -17.39
C SER A 84 5.83 -1.95 -17.92
N ASP A 85 4.69 -2.51 -17.52
CA ASP A 85 3.36 -2.11 -17.94
C ASP A 85 2.71 -1.10 -16.96
N ALA A 86 3.28 -0.94 -15.76
CA ALA A 86 2.82 0.01 -14.76
C ALA A 86 2.93 1.46 -15.23
N VAL A 87 2.04 2.34 -14.76
CA VAL A 87 2.20 3.80 -14.98
C VAL A 87 3.34 4.33 -14.12
N PHE A 88 3.36 3.96 -12.84
CA PHE A 88 4.41 4.32 -11.90
C PHE A 88 4.91 3.11 -11.12
N ILE A 89 6.20 3.10 -10.80
CA ILE A 89 6.79 2.25 -9.77
C ILE A 89 7.33 3.16 -8.67
N LEU A 90 6.96 2.88 -7.43
CA LEU A 90 7.46 3.55 -6.24
C LEU A 90 8.42 2.60 -5.54
N GLU A 91 9.71 2.93 -5.51
CA GLU A 91 10.68 2.18 -4.72
C GLU A 91 10.50 2.47 -3.22
N ALA A 92 11.13 1.67 -2.36
CA ALA A 92 11.00 1.75 -0.91
C ALA A 92 11.10 3.19 -0.37
N GLY A 93 10.11 3.61 0.41
CA GLY A 93 10.00 4.95 1.00
C GLY A 93 9.60 6.06 0.03
N ALA A 94 9.39 5.78 -1.25
CA ALA A 94 8.99 6.79 -2.22
C ALA A 94 7.56 7.31 -1.99
N SER A 95 7.27 8.52 -2.47
CA SER A 95 5.95 9.15 -2.36
C SER A 95 5.42 9.68 -3.69
N LEU A 96 4.12 9.47 -3.93
CA LEU A 96 3.39 9.96 -5.11
C LEU A 96 2.22 10.83 -4.67
N SER A 97 2.07 12.03 -5.25
CA SER A 97 0.94 12.90 -4.91
C SER A 97 0.33 13.61 -6.10
N ASN A 98 -0.97 13.93 -5.98
CA ASN A 98 -1.71 14.71 -6.96
C ASN A 98 -1.57 14.16 -8.38
N VAL A 99 -1.82 12.86 -8.55
CA VAL A 99 -1.74 12.16 -9.83
C VAL A 99 -3.13 11.65 -10.20
N ILE A 100 -3.47 11.75 -11.48
CA ILE A 100 -4.62 11.06 -12.04
C ILE A 100 -4.07 9.98 -12.99
N ILE A 101 -4.46 8.73 -12.81
CA ILE A 101 -4.16 7.62 -13.69
C ILE A 101 -5.29 7.51 -14.71
N GLY A 102 -4.95 7.66 -15.99
CA GLY A 102 -5.88 7.59 -17.11
C GLY A 102 -6.27 6.14 -17.45
N PRO A 103 -7.28 5.96 -18.32
CA PRO A 103 -7.81 4.64 -18.68
C PRO A 103 -6.92 3.86 -19.68
N ASN A 104 -5.92 4.50 -20.28
CA ASN A 104 -5.06 3.90 -21.31
C ASN A 104 -3.79 3.30 -20.67
N GLN A 105 -4.00 2.31 -19.81
CA GLN A 105 -2.97 1.63 -19.03
C GLN A 105 -3.33 0.15 -18.88
N ILE A 106 -2.33 -0.68 -18.56
CA ILE A 106 -2.49 -2.11 -18.27
C ILE A 106 -2.37 -2.32 -16.75
N GLU A 107 -1.26 -1.85 -16.19
CA GLU A 107 -1.00 -1.84 -14.74
C GLU A 107 -0.99 -0.39 -14.20
N GLY A 108 -1.55 -0.22 -13.00
CA GLY A 108 -1.72 1.09 -12.36
C GLY A 108 -0.42 1.62 -11.74
N VAL A 109 -0.31 1.52 -10.42
CA VAL A 109 0.88 1.96 -9.66
C VAL A 109 1.41 0.81 -8.82
N HIS A 110 2.70 0.51 -8.93
CA HIS A 110 3.37 -0.50 -8.12
C HIS A 110 4.18 0.14 -6.99
N CYS A 111 4.33 -0.60 -5.90
CA CYS A 111 5.07 -0.21 -4.72
C CYS A 111 6.01 -1.36 -4.30
N ASN A 112 7.31 -1.06 -4.24
CA ASN A 112 8.41 -2.00 -3.99
C ASN A 112 9.10 -1.68 -2.66
N GLY A 113 8.40 -1.93 -1.55
CA GLY A 113 8.71 -1.51 -0.19
C GLY A 113 7.67 -0.51 0.32
N GLY A 114 7.60 -0.26 1.63
CA GLY A 114 6.60 0.69 2.17
C GLY A 114 6.64 2.07 1.50
N CYS A 115 5.54 2.51 0.88
CA CYS A 115 5.47 3.79 0.15
C CYS A 115 4.26 4.65 0.58
N THR A 116 4.18 5.89 0.08
CA THR A 116 3.03 6.78 0.36
C THR A 116 2.41 7.34 -0.91
N ILE A 117 1.09 7.20 -1.05
CA ILE A 117 0.33 7.88 -2.10
C ILE A 117 -0.68 8.84 -1.48
N THR A 118 -0.76 10.06 -2.01
CA THR A 118 -1.65 11.11 -1.50
C THR A 118 -2.43 11.77 -2.63
N ASN A 119 -3.76 11.77 -2.56
CA ASN A 119 -4.61 12.36 -3.60
C ASN A 119 -4.30 11.80 -5.00
N VAL A 120 -4.19 10.46 -5.10
CA VAL A 120 -4.01 9.75 -6.37
C VAL A 120 -5.35 9.16 -6.81
N TRP A 121 -5.69 9.36 -8.08
CA TRP A 121 -7.00 9.00 -8.63
C TRP A 121 -6.88 8.09 -9.84
N TRP A 122 -7.72 7.07 -9.94
CA TRP A 122 -7.82 6.21 -11.13
C TRP A 122 -9.15 6.46 -11.83
N ASP A 123 -9.08 7.01 -13.06
CA ASP A 123 -10.27 7.29 -13.88
C ASP A 123 -11.02 6.01 -14.26
N ALA A 124 -10.26 4.97 -14.57
CA ALA A 124 -10.74 3.61 -14.80
C ALA A 124 -9.60 2.65 -14.47
N VAL A 125 -9.88 1.70 -13.57
CA VAL A 125 -8.95 0.61 -13.28
C VAL A 125 -8.99 -0.41 -14.43
N CYS A 126 -7.83 -0.96 -14.79
CA CYS A 126 -7.73 -1.99 -15.84
C CYS A 126 -7.69 -3.38 -15.21
N GLU A 127 -6.52 -3.77 -14.69
CA GLU A 127 -6.35 -4.95 -13.86
C GLU A 127 -6.55 -4.59 -12.38
N ASP A 128 -5.50 -4.05 -11.75
CA ASP A 128 -5.48 -3.52 -10.40
C ASP A 128 -5.13 -2.01 -10.43
N ALA A 129 -5.59 -1.24 -9.45
CA ALA A 129 -5.26 0.19 -9.38
C ALA A 129 -3.87 0.40 -8.77
N PHE A 130 -3.63 -0.30 -7.65
CA PHE A 130 -2.42 -0.16 -6.85
C PHE A 130 -1.97 -1.52 -6.30
N SER A 131 -0.71 -1.86 -6.54
CA SER A 131 -0.14 -3.16 -6.17
C SER A 131 1.07 -2.97 -5.26
N ILE A 132 0.99 -3.46 -4.03
CA ILE A 132 2.13 -3.56 -3.12
C ILE A 132 2.85 -4.86 -3.45
N LYS A 133 3.82 -4.78 -4.37
CA LYS A 133 4.54 -5.94 -4.91
C LYS A 133 5.50 -6.50 -3.86
N LEU A 134 6.25 -5.61 -3.21
CA LEU A 134 7.18 -5.93 -2.12
C LEU A 134 6.87 -5.04 -0.92
N GLN A 135 6.96 -5.59 0.29
CA GLN A 135 6.89 -4.85 1.56
C GLN A 135 7.31 -5.81 2.68
N GLU A 136 8.16 -5.37 3.59
CA GLU A 136 8.56 -6.19 4.74
C GLU A 136 7.52 -6.14 5.87
N SER A 137 7.53 -7.13 6.77
CA SER A 137 6.52 -7.23 7.85
C SER A 137 6.47 -6.02 8.80
N GLY A 138 7.57 -5.28 8.94
CA GLY A 138 7.67 -4.07 9.77
C GLY A 138 7.34 -2.77 9.03
N GLU A 139 7.13 -2.82 7.71
CA GLU A 139 6.91 -1.65 6.88
C GLU A 139 5.42 -1.28 6.79
N THR A 140 5.16 -0.06 6.33
CA THR A 140 3.81 0.45 6.15
C THR A 140 3.69 1.24 4.85
N THR A 141 2.67 0.91 4.08
CA THR A 141 2.22 1.70 2.93
C THR A 141 1.03 2.57 3.32
N ASN A 142 1.05 3.85 2.95
CA ASN A 142 0.00 4.81 3.26
C ASN A 142 -0.74 5.26 2.00
N ILE A 143 -2.06 5.12 1.98
CA ILE A 143 -2.95 5.58 0.92
C ILE A 143 -3.86 6.66 1.52
N ILE A 144 -3.64 7.93 1.13
CA ILE A 144 -4.24 9.09 1.79
C ILE A 144 -5.08 9.89 0.79
N GLY A 145 -6.40 9.87 0.98
CA GLY A 145 -7.35 10.46 0.05
C GLY A 145 -7.32 9.78 -1.31
N GLY A 146 -7.78 10.47 -2.36
CA GLY A 146 -7.81 9.91 -3.70
C GLY A 146 -9.02 9.00 -3.93
N GLY A 147 -8.95 8.21 -5.00
CA GLY A 147 -10.04 7.30 -5.32
C GLY A 147 -9.88 6.53 -6.62
N ALA A 148 -10.72 5.51 -6.80
CA ALA A 148 -10.70 4.66 -7.99
C ALA A 148 -12.12 4.30 -8.42
N ALA A 149 -12.30 4.03 -9.71
CA ALA A 149 -13.56 3.54 -10.24
C ALA A 149 -13.38 2.42 -11.27
N GLY A 150 -14.35 1.52 -11.34
CA GLY A 150 -14.46 0.53 -12.41
C GLY A 150 -13.48 -0.64 -12.32
N ALA A 151 -13.02 -1.02 -11.13
CA ALA A 151 -12.15 -2.18 -10.95
C ALA A 151 -12.98 -3.48 -11.01
N SER A 152 -12.79 -4.29 -12.05
CA SER A 152 -13.56 -5.53 -12.19
C SER A 152 -13.27 -6.57 -11.11
N ASP A 153 -12.04 -6.61 -10.58
CA ASP A 153 -11.67 -7.51 -9.49
C ASP A 153 -11.13 -6.75 -8.28
N LYS A 154 -9.90 -6.20 -8.31
CA LYS A 154 -9.29 -5.58 -7.13
C LYS A 154 -8.87 -4.15 -7.41
N VAL A 155 -8.98 -3.29 -6.41
CA VAL A 155 -8.42 -1.93 -6.45
C VAL A 155 -7.00 -1.97 -5.87
N ILE A 156 -6.85 -2.53 -4.67
CA ILE A 156 -5.57 -2.63 -3.97
C ILE A 156 -5.21 -4.10 -3.79
N GLN A 157 -4.12 -4.51 -4.42
CA GLN A 157 -3.51 -5.84 -4.28
C GLN A 157 -2.30 -5.76 -3.35
N HIS A 158 -2.26 -6.62 -2.32
CA HIS A 158 -1.17 -6.65 -1.35
C HIS A 158 -0.44 -8.00 -1.41
N ASN A 159 0.72 -8.01 -2.06
CA ASN A 159 1.57 -9.20 -2.24
C ASN A 159 2.68 -9.26 -1.19
N GLY A 160 3.28 -8.12 -0.84
CA GLY A 160 4.25 -8.02 0.26
C GLY A 160 3.64 -8.32 1.65
N GLY A 161 4.47 -8.37 2.70
CA GLY A 161 3.99 -8.44 4.09
C GLY A 161 3.67 -7.06 4.66
N GLY A 162 3.44 -6.97 5.96
CA GLY A 162 3.37 -5.69 6.67
C GLY A 162 2.01 -5.02 6.62
N THR A 163 1.97 -3.69 6.72
CA THR A 163 0.73 -2.94 6.91
C THR A 163 0.39 -2.03 5.73
N VAL A 164 -0.88 -1.96 5.35
CA VAL A 164 -1.41 -0.86 4.54
C VAL A 164 -2.44 -0.06 5.34
N ILE A 165 -2.30 1.26 5.30
CA ILE A 165 -3.25 2.20 5.90
C ILE A 165 -3.94 2.97 4.78
N ILE A 166 -5.27 2.88 4.73
CA ILE A 166 -6.12 3.47 3.70
C ILE A 166 -7.03 4.49 4.37
N SER A 167 -6.76 5.77 4.16
CA SER A 167 -7.49 6.87 4.79
C SER A 167 -8.20 7.72 3.75
N ASP A 168 -9.49 8.02 3.97
CA ASP A 168 -10.29 8.93 3.16
C ASP A 168 -10.37 8.61 1.65
N PHE A 169 -10.23 7.32 1.30
CA PHE A 169 -10.29 6.87 -0.10
C PHE A 169 -11.73 6.78 -0.62
N THR A 170 -11.95 7.23 -1.86
CA THR A 170 -13.27 7.14 -2.52
C THR A 170 -13.26 6.08 -3.62
N VAL A 171 -14.10 5.06 -3.50
CA VAL A 171 -14.18 3.97 -4.48
C VAL A 171 -15.61 3.77 -4.98
N SER A 172 -15.77 3.50 -6.28
CA SER A 172 -17.07 3.18 -6.88
C SER A 172 -16.98 2.11 -7.96
N ASP A 173 -17.99 1.24 -8.06
CA ASP A 173 -18.09 0.19 -9.09
C ASP A 173 -16.84 -0.71 -9.07
N PHE A 174 -16.72 -1.55 -8.03
CA PHE A 174 -15.50 -2.32 -7.76
C PHE A 174 -15.80 -3.75 -7.29
N GLY A 175 -14.94 -4.73 -7.63
CA GLY A 175 -15.00 -6.06 -7.02
C GLY A 175 -14.59 -6.00 -5.55
N LYS A 176 -13.32 -5.69 -5.29
CA LYS A 176 -12.69 -5.68 -3.97
C LYS A 176 -11.87 -4.42 -3.77
N LEU A 177 -12.09 -3.65 -2.70
CA LEU A 177 -11.23 -2.48 -2.45
C LEU A 177 -9.82 -2.93 -2.05
N TYR A 178 -9.70 -3.84 -1.09
CA TYR A 178 -8.42 -4.41 -0.67
C TYR A 178 -8.48 -5.93 -0.67
N ARG A 179 -7.41 -6.56 -1.18
CA ARG A 179 -7.20 -8.00 -1.08
C ARG A 179 -5.75 -8.30 -0.68
N SER A 180 -5.60 -9.00 0.44
CA SER A 180 -4.36 -9.73 0.75
C SER A 180 -4.18 -10.85 -0.29
N CYS A 181 -3.01 -11.01 -0.91
CA CYS A 181 -2.80 -12.10 -1.86
C CYS A 181 -3.09 -13.45 -1.20
N GLY A 182 -3.94 -14.27 -1.81
CA GLY A 182 -4.41 -15.51 -1.19
C GLY A 182 -3.63 -16.76 -1.57
N ASN A 183 -2.87 -16.71 -2.66
CA ASN A 183 -2.15 -17.85 -3.25
C ASN A 183 -0.79 -17.43 -3.84
N CYS A 184 -0.20 -16.36 -3.31
CA CYS A 184 1.17 -15.98 -3.65
C CYS A 184 2.15 -17.06 -3.16
N ASP A 185 3.30 -17.17 -3.82
CA ASP A 185 4.35 -18.11 -3.42
C ASP A 185 4.79 -17.86 -1.97
N ASP A 186 4.97 -16.58 -1.62
CA ASP A 186 5.17 -16.13 -0.25
C ASP A 186 3.85 -15.61 0.35
N MET A 187 3.53 -16.12 1.55
CA MET A 187 2.32 -15.77 2.30
C MET A 187 2.65 -15.17 3.67
N PRO A 188 3.39 -14.04 3.74
CA PRO A 188 3.58 -13.32 5.00
C PRO A 188 2.26 -12.76 5.52
N ALA A 189 2.21 -12.47 6.83
CA ALA A 189 1.08 -11.79 7.42
C ALA A 189 0.92 -10.36 6.86
N ARG A 190 -0.31 -10.00 6.51
CA ARG A 190 -0.69 -8.70 5.94
C ARG A 190 -1.78 -8.04 6.76
N HIS A 191 -1.58 -6.77 7.07
CA HIS A 191 -2.48 -6.01 7.91
C HIS A 191 -3.08 -4.84 7.12
N VAL A 192 -4.37 -4.62 7.26
CA VAL A 192 -5.07 -3.51 6.60
C VAL A 192 -5.84 -2.68 7.62
N GLN A 193 -5.70 -1.36 7.51
CA GLN A 193 -6.47 -0.40 8.29
C GLN A 193 -7.17 0.56 7.34
N VAL A 194 -8.50 0.57 7.34
CA VAL A 194 -9.34 1.44 6.50
C VAL A 194 -10.06 2.43 7.40
N SER A 195 -9.92 3.72 7.11
CA SER A 195 -10.53 4.80 7.88
C SER A 195 -11.13 5.89 6.99
N GLY A 196 -12.39 6.26 7.21
CA GLY A 196 -13.00 7.37 6.46
C GLY A 196 -13.30 7.03 4.99
N GLY A 197 -13.60 8.05 4.18
CA GLY A 197 -13.88 7.88 2.76
C GLY A 197 -15.27 7.29 2.43
N SER A 198 -15.42 6.79 1.21
CA SER A 198 -16.71 6.25 0.75
C SER A 198 -16.54 5.13 -0.27
N ALA A 199 -17.39 4.12 -0.18
CA ALA A 199 -17.43 2.99 -1.10
C ALA A 199 -18.85 2.80 -1.65
N THR A 200 -19.00 2.77 -2.98
CA THR A 200 -20.29 2.65 -3.64
C THR A 200 -20.29 1.52 -4.67
N ASN A 201 -21.33 0.69 -4.71
CA ASN A 201 -21.48 -0.41 -5.68
C ASN A 201 -20.24 -1.34 -5.73
N GLY A 202 -20.02 -2.15 -4.69
CA GLY A 202 -18.93 -3.14 -4.75
C GLY A 202 -19.24 -4.45 -4.06
N GLU A 203 -18.46 -5.49 -4.36
CA GLU A 203 -18.71 -6.83 -3.81
C GLU A 203 -18.14 -6.94 -2.38
N ILE A 204 -16.84 -6.69 -2.20
CA ILE A 204 -16.15 -6.85 -0.90
C ILE A 204 -15.31 -5.60 -0.60
N LEU A 205 -15.46 -4.98 0.56
CA LEU A 205 -14.55 -3.88 0.92
C LEU A 205 -13.15 -4.43 1.26
N VAL A 206 -13.04 -5.39 2.17
CA VAL A 206 -11.76 -5.96 2.61
C VAL A 206 -11.77 -7.50 2.54
N GLY A 207 -10.76 -8.09 1.90
CA GLY A 207 -10.49 -9.52 1.88
C GLY A 207 -9.14 -9.87 2.52
N ILE A 208 -9.16 -10.63 3.62
CA ILE A 208 -7.95 -11.08 4.35
C ILE A 208 -7.83 -12.61 4.40
N ASN A 209 -6.66 -13.13 4.75
CA ASN A 209 -6.42 -14.54 5.04
C ASN A 209 -6.00 -14.72 6.51
N SER A 210 -6.97 -14.86 7.42
CA SER A 210 -6.67 -14.90 8.87
C SER A 210 -5.83 -16.12 9.27
N ASN A 211 -5.90 -17.22 8.50
CA ASN A 211 -5.05 -18.40 8.68
C ASN A 211 -3.56 -18.11 8.45
N MET A 212 -3.23 -17.03 7.73
CA MET A 212 -1.86 -16.54 7.49
C MET A 212 -1.46 -15.41 8.46
N GLY A 213 -2.30 -15.10 9.44
CA GLY A 213 -2.04 -14.05 10.44
C GLY A 213 -2.48 -12.66 10.02
N ASP A 214 -3.24 -12.53 8.92
CA ASP A 214 -3.75 -11.24 8.47
C ASP A 214 -4.71 -10.61 9.48
N THR A 215 -4.76 -9.27 9.50
CA THR A 215 -5.73 -8.53 10.32
C THR A 215 -6.35 -7.38 9.53
N ALA A 216 -7.59 -7.04 9.89
CA ALA A 216 -8.33 -5.92 9.30
C ALA A 216 -8.92 -5.02 10.39
N SER A 217 -8.81 -3.71 10.20
CA SER A 217 -9.55 -2.70 10.96
C SER A 217 -10.26 -1.77 9.98
N ILE A 218 -11.56 -1.53 10.20
CA ILE A 218 -12.39 -0.69 9.32
C ILE A 218 -13.16 0.28 10.20
N SER A 219 -13.11 1.58 9.88
CA SER A 219 -13.82 2.61 10.64
C SER A 219 -14.24 3.79 9.78
N GLY A 220 -15.42 4.36 10.02
CA GLY A 220 -15.83 5.64 9.39
C GLY A 220 -16.02 5.62 7.87
N VAL A 221 -16.04 4.46 7.22
CA VAL A 221 -16.29 4.34 5.77
C VAL A 221 -17.78 4.50 5.49
N THR A 222 -18.15 5.41 4.58
CA THR A 222 -19.54 5.52 4.12
C THR A 222 -19.79 4.52 3.00
N MET A 223 -20.58 3.48 3.25
CA MET A 223 -20.89 2.43 2.26
C MET A 223 -22.29 2.56 1.68
N SER A 224 -22.43 2.39 0.35
CA SER A 224 -23.71 2.33 -0.34
C SER A 224 -23.70 1.28 -1.44
N GLY A 225 -24.47 0.20 -1.28
CA GLY A 225 -24.45 -0.90 -2.25
C GLY A 225 -23.13 -1.69 -2.26
N VAL A 226 -22.47 -1.81 -1.12
CA VAL A 226 -21.37 -2.76 -0.91
C VAL A 226 -21.96 -4.05 -0.31
N GLU A 227 -21.66 -5.22 -0.88
CA GLU A 227 -22.30 -6.48 -0.45
C GLU A 227 -21.72 -7.00 0.89
N ASP A 228 -20.40 -7.08 1.00
CA ASP A 228 -19.69 -7.55 2.19
C ASP A 228 -18.65 -6.51 2.67
N GLU A 229 -18.67 -6.14 3.96
CA GLU A 229 -17.67 -5.22 4.55
C GLU A 229 -16.30 -5.90 4.70
N CYS A 230 -16.26 -7.12 5.25
CA CYS A 230 -15.00 -7.82 5.43
C CYS A 230 -15.19 -9.33 5.32
N ILE A 231 -14.44 -9.96 4.42
CA ILE A 231 -14.45 -11.40 4.18
C ILE A 231 -13.09 -12.01 4.51
N ASP A 232 -13.14 -13.12 5.23
CA ASP A 232 -12.01 -13.98 5.52
C ASP A 232 -11.93 -15.12 4.50
N PHE A 233 -10.72 -15.39 4.03
CA PHE A 233 -10.39 -16.45 3.09
C PHE A 233 -9.37 -17.40 3.71
N GLU A 234 -9.36 -18.65 3.27
CA GLU A 234 -8.30 -19.60 3.57
C GLU A 234 -7.18 -19.36 2.54
N GLY A 235 -6.13 -18.65 2.95
CA GLY A 235 -4.92 -18.50 2.13
C GLY A 235 -4.20 -19.84 1.96
N VAL A 236 -3.50 -20.02 0.85
CA VAL A 236 -2.82 -21.27 0.47
C VAL A 236 -1.44 -20.99 -0.11
N THR A 237 -0.55 -21.98 -0.07
CA THR A 237 0.83 -21.89 -0.61
C THR A 237 1.09 -22.90 -1.74
N ASP A 238 0.07 -23.64 -2.16
CA ASP A 238 0.16 -24.65 -3.22
C ASP A 238 -0.29 -24.10 -4.59
N GLY A 239 -0.52 -22.79 -4.68
CA GLY A 239 -1.01 -22.09 -5.88
C GLY A 239 -2.48 -22.32 -6.19
N SER A 240 -3.23 -23.06 -5.35
CA SER A 240 -4.66 -23.25 -5.56
C SER A 240 -5.46 -21.97 -5.29
N GLU A 241 -6.72 -21.93 -5.73
CA GLU A 241 -7.58 -20.78 -5.49
C GLU A 241 -8.01 -20.71 -4.00
N PRO A 242 -7.82 -19.56 -3.34
CA PRO A 242 -8.23 -19.36 -1.95
C PRO A 242 -9.75 -19.52 -1.80
N THR A 243 -10.19 -20.14 -0.71
CA THR A 243 -11.62 -20.37 -0.47
C THR A 243 -12.20 -19.35 0.50
N LYS A 244 -13.42 -18.87 0.25
CA LYS A 244 -14.15 -17.99 1.18
C LYS A 244 -14.53 -18.77 2.43
N VAL A 245 -14.04 -18.32 3.60
CA VAL A 245 -14.31 -18.95 4.90
C VAL A 245 -15.54 -18.33 5.55
N GLY A 246 -15.65 -17.00 5.55
CA GLY A 246 -16.76 -16.29 6.18
C GLY A 246 -16.51 -14.79 6.29
N THR A 247 -17.25 -14.13 7.18
CA THR A 247 -16.99 -12.73 7.55
C THR A 247 -15.80 -12.64 8.50
N CYS A 248 -15.01 -11.57 8.42
CA CYS A 248 -13.89 -11.34 9.33
C CYS A 248 -14.34 -11.33 10.80
N SER A 249 -13.50 -11.88 11.68
CA SER A 249 -13.72 -11.83 13.14
C SER A 249 -13.09 -10.56 13.72
N GLY A 250 -13.83 -9.79 14.53
CA GLY A 250 -13.28 -8.64 15.25
C GLY A 250 -13.42 -7.27 14.58
N THR A 251 -14.23 -7.15 13.52
CA THR A 251 -14.68 -5.83 13.08
C THR A 251 -15.67 -5.28 14.10
N ASP A 252 -15.32 -4.15 14.72
CA ASP A 252 -16.25 -3.35 15.51
C ASP A 252 -17.21 -2.67 14.52
N SER A 253 -18.10 -3.47 13.92
CA SER A 253 -19.06 -3.04 12.90
C SER A 253 -20.11 -2.16 13.57
N GLY A 254 -19.79 -0.88 13.73
CA GLY A 254 -20.71 0.18 14.12
C GLY A 254 -21.68 0.51 12.99
N THR A 255 -22.52 -0.44 12.60
CA THR A 255 -23.63 -0.20 11.67
C THR A 255 -24.94 -0.41 12.41
N ASP A 256 -25.51 0.69 12.89
CA ASP A 256 -26.83 0.76 13.49
C ASP A 256 -27.90 0.50 12.40
N THR A 257 -28.28 -0.76 12.24
CA THR A 257 -29.54 -1.13 11.59
C THR A 257 -30.39 -1.92 12.56
N GLY A 258 -31.35 -1.21 13.16
CA GLY A 258 -32.33 -1.79 14.08
C GLY A 258 -33.05 -3.00 13.49
N SER A 259 -32.87 -4.15 14.14
CA SER A 259 -33.82 -5.25 14.13
C SER A 259 -33.72 -5.99 15.46
N SER A 260 -34.62 -5.62 16.38
CA SER A 260 -34.83 -6.34 17.63
C SER A 260 -35.45 -7.71 17.34
N VAL A 261 -34.71 -8.79 17.56
CA VAL A 261 -35.29 -10.05 18.04
C VAL A 261 -34.42 -10.67 19.14
N VAL A 262 -35.09 -10.82 20.27
CA VAL A 262 -34.70 -11.35 21.57
C VAL A 262 -34.11 -12.76 21.58
N SER A 263 -33.08 -12.98 22.39
CA SER A 263 -32.98 -14.06 23.41
C SER A 263 -31.54 -14.18 23.89
N SER A 264 -31.19 -14.58 25.12
CA SER A 264 -31.80 -14.57 26.45
C SER A 264 -30.72 -15.17 27.36
N ALA A 265 -30.48 -14.59 28.54
CA ALA A 265 -29.90 -15.22 29.75
C ALA A 265 -29.50 -14.09 30.72
N ALA A 266 -30.40 -13.70 31.63
CA ALA A 266 -30.42 -14.22 33.00
C ALA A 266 -29.22 -13.74 33.84
N ALA A 267 -29.40 -12.59 34.51
CA ALA A 267 -28.70 -12.29 35.75
C ALA A 267 -29.69 -11.64 36.72
N SER A 268 -29.68 -12.20 37.93
CA SER A 268 -30.61 -12.01 39.03
C SER A 268 -30.68 -10.57 39.53
N GLU A 269 -31.90 -10.09 39.79
CA GLU A 269 -32.18 -8.89 40.55
C GLU A 269 -31.70 -9.02 42.00
N THR A 270 -31.03 -7.98 42.50
CA THR A 270 -31.28 -7.42 43.84
C THR A 270 -30.93 -5.93 43.83
N THR A 271 -31.89 -5.08 44.18
CA THR A 271 -31.74 -3.65 44.50
C THR A 271 -32.57 -3.37 45.77
N PRO A 272 -32.58 -2.14 46.32
CA PRO A 272 -31.48 -1.23 46.68
C PRO A 272 -31.66 -0.72 48.13
N VAL A 273 -30.74 0.10 48.67
CA VAL A 273 -31.11 1.39 49.30
C VAL A 273 -29.88 2.27 49.60
N SER A 274 -30.09 3.56 49.38
CA SER A 274 -29.23 4.74 49.55
C SER A 274 -28.96 5.11 51.01
N SER A 275 -27.80 5.72 51.29
CA SER A 275 -27.67 7.09 51.85
C SER A 275 -26.34 7.36 52.58
N GLY A 276 -25.76 8.55 52.33
CA GLY A 276 -25.14 9.36 53.39
C GLY A 276 -23.61 9.48 53.46
N GLY A 277 -23.10 10.69 53.19
CA GLY A 277 -22.32 11.45 54.19
C GLY A 277 -20.78 11.42 54.16
N SER A 278 -20.21 12.52 53.65
CA SER A 278 -19.17 13.41 54.26
C SER A 278 -17.79 12.91 54.74
N THR A 279 -16.78 13.73 54.36
CA THR A 279 -15.47 14.06 55.03
C THR A 279 -14.44 12.92 55.11
N SER A 280 -13.13 13.07 54.96
CA SER A 280 -12.12 14.14 55.22
C SER A 280 -10.80 13.68 54.53
N ASP A 281 -10.05 14.57 53.87
CA ASP A 281 -8.73 15.12 54.28
C ASP A 281 -7.53 14.14 54.39
N ASP A 282 -6.37 14.71 54.05
CA ASP A 282 -4.97 14.28 54.14
C ASP A 282 -4.36 13.48 52.97
N ASP A 283 -3.11 13.70 52.52
CA ASP A 283 -2.10 14.79 52.49
C ASP A 283 -0.79 14.10 52.04
N SER A 284 0.17 14.88 51.53
CA SER A 284 1.60 14.58 51.33
C SER A 284 1.98 13.68 50.13
N THR A 285 2.58 14.16 49.02
CA THR A 285 3.90 14.78 48.71
C THR A 285 5.17 13.93 48.87
N SER A 286 6.06 14.19 47.90
CA SER A 286 7.52 14.00 47.84
C SER A 286 8.05 12.59 47.62
N ASP A 287 9.19 12.36 46.99
CA ASP A 287 10.06 13.04 46.01
C ASP A 287 11.23 12.05 45.87
N ASP A 288 11.80 12.02 44.67
CA ASP A 288 13.22 11.84 44.37
C ASP A 288 14.07 10.62 44.83
N GLU A 289 15.05 10.40 43.95
CA GLU A 289 16.35 9.74 44.11
C GLU A 289 16.41 8.23 43.83
N GLU A 290 17.39 7.68 43.12
CA GLU A 290 18.43 8.09 42.14
C GLU A 290 19.33 6.84 41.99
N THR A 291 20.05 6.76 40.87
CA THR A 291 21.28 5.95 40.64
C THR A 291 21.26 4.40 40.70
N ASN A 292 21.66 3.79 39.59
CA ASN A 292 22.97 3.12 39.33
C ASN A 292 22.78 2.19 38.12
N ASP A 293 23.43 2.48 36.98
CA ASP A 293 24.76 1.99 36.59
C ASP A 293 24.80 0.46 36.50
N ASP A 294 24.94 -0.05 35.28
CA ASP A 294 25.95 -1.06 34.94
C ASP A 294 26.10 -1.16 33.41
N GLU A 295 27.32 -0.85 32.96
CA GLU A 295 27.90 -1.13 31.66
C GLU A 295 28.01 -2.66 31.45
N GLU A 296 27.84 -3.16 30.22
CA GLU A 296 28.74 -4.19 29.68
C GLU A 296 28.86 -4.06 28.15
N GLU A 297 30.11 -4.04 27.69
CA GLU A 297 30.57 -4.02 26.31
C GLU A 297 30.60 -5.43 25.67
N SER A 298 30.75 -5.42 24.35
CA SER A 298 31.41 -6.42 23.47
C SER A 298 30.54 -7.54 22.89
N ASN A 299 30.35 -7.55 21.56
CA ASN A 299 31.34 -8.09 20.62
C ASN A 299 30.93 -7.80 19.17
N ASP A 300 31.92 -7.38 18.40
CA ASP A 300 31.98 -7.46 16.94
C ASP A 300 31.95 -8.93 16.49
N ASP A 301 31.32 -9.22 15.36
CA ASP A 301 31.82 -10.22 14.41
C ASP A 301 31.28 -9.88 13.02
N GLU A 302 32.19 -9.39 12.19
CA GLU A 302 32.09 -9.30 10.74
C GLU A 302 32.25 -10.72 10.15
N GLU A 303 31.34 -11.14 9.28
CA GLU A 303 31.66 -12.19 8.30
C GLU A 303 31.32 -11.70 6.89
N GLU A 304 32.38 -11.35 6.15
CA GLU A 304 32.42 -11.37 4.70
C GLU A 304 32.46 -12.83 4.22
N SER A 305 31.64 -13.17 3.23
CA SER A 305 31.97 -14.25 2.29
C SER A 305 31.55 -13.83 0.87
N ASN A 306 32.57 -13.53 0.06
CA ASN A 306 32.51 -13.51 -1.40
C ASN A 306 32.43 -14.94 -1.95
N ASP A 307 32.25 -15.01 -3.28
CA ASP A 307 32.44 -16.14 -4.20
C ASP A 307 31.14 -16.96 -4.44
N ASP A 308 30.62 -17.19 -5.65
CA ASP A 308 31.21 -17.23 -6.98
C ASP A 308 30.17 -16.90 -8.08
N GLU A 309 30.62 -16.19 -9.11
CA GLU A 309 30.00 -16.19 -10.44
C GLU A 309 30.36 -17.49 -11.18
N GLU A 310 29.37 -18.19 -11.73
CA GLU A 310 29.61 -19.13 -12.83
C GLU A 310 28.87 -18.69 -14.10
N SER A 311 29.67 -18.12 -15.00
CA SER A 311 29.45 -18.05 -16.44
C SER A 311 29.43 -19.46 -17.05
N ASN A 312 28.40 -19.77 -17.84
CA ASN A 312 28.46 -20.86 -18.82
C ASN A 312 28.17 -20.29 -20.22
N ASP A 313 29.24 -19.81 -20.85
CA ASP A 313 29.41 -19.83 -22.30
C ASP A 313 30.33 -21.01 -22.61
N GLU A 314 29.84 -22.04 -23.31
CA GLU A 314 30.68 -22.79 -24.26
C GLU A 314 29.85 -23.20 -25.49
N GLU A 315 30.50 -22.96 -26.62
CA GLU A 315 30.07 -22.99 -28.00
C GLU A 315 30.01 -24.42 -28.59
N ASP A 316 29.29 -24.51 -29.70
CA ASP A 316 29.55 -25.31 -30.91
C ASP A 316 29.79 -26.83 -30.83
N GLU A 317 29.01 -27.58 -31.62
CA GLU A 317 29.56 -28.24 -32.82
C GLU A 317 28.45 -28.85 -33.71
N ASP A 318 28.70 -28.72 -35.01
CA ASP A 318 27.94 -29.17 -36.17
C ASP A 318 27.68 -30.69 -36.21
N ASP A 319 26.59 -31.12 -36.88
CA ASP A 319 26.67 -32.12 -37.97
C ASP A 319 25.30 -32.37 -38.66
N GLU A 320 25.35 -32.31 -39.99
CA GLU A 320 24.45 -32.84 -41.06
C GLU A 320 23.04 -32.25 -41.33
#